data_AF-A0A7X3ZIY9-F1
#
_entry.id   AF-A0A7X3ZIY9-F1
#
_cell.length_a   1.000
_cell.length_b   1.000
_cell.length_c   1.000
_cell.angle_alpha   90.00
_cell.angle_beta   90.00
_cell.angle_gamma   90.00
#
_symmetry.space_group_name_H-M   'P 1'
#
loop_
_entity.id
_entity.type
_entity.pdbx_description
1 polymer ?
#
loop_
_entity_poly.entity_id
_entity_poly.type
_entity_poly.pdbx_seq_one_letter_code
_entity_poly.pdbx_strand_id
1 'polypeptide(L)' 'MLPEDILTDPQEPTFDPLPAGEGLSIGETAPAFSLPDGDGNIHSLDDYTGKVVVLAFYATGG' A
#
# COMPACT_ATOMS: atom_id res chain seq x y z
N MET A 1 17.94 36.01 0.28
CA MET A 1 17.38 35.32 1.45
C MET A 1 15.97 34.95 1.09
N LEU A 2 15.68 33.65 0.95
CA LEU A 2 14.34 33.15 0.61
C LEU A 2 13.52 33.09 1.91
N PRO A 3 12.21 33.42 1.88
CA PRO A 3 11.38 33.42 3.08
C PRO A 3 11.13 31.99 3.59
N GLU A 4 11.00 31.84 4.91
CA GLU A 4 10.81 30.55 5.61
C GLU A 4 9.41 29.94 5.41
N ASP A 5 8.57 30.55 4.56
CA ASP A 5 7.20 30.10 4.26
C ASP A 5 7.13 28.82 3.37
N ILE A 6 8.27 28.16 3.14
CA ILE A 6 8.35 26.82 2.51
C ILE A 6 8.66 25.74 3.56
N LEU A 7 8.17 25.90 4.81
CA LEU A 7 8.26 24.84 5.84
C LEU A 7 6.89 24.26 6.26
N THR A 8 5.81 24.67 5.62
CA THR A 8 4.56 23.91 5.64
C THR A 8 4.24 23.55 4.21
N ASP A 9 4.48 22.30 3.82
CA ASP A 9 3.94 21.74 2.59
C ASP A 9 2.41 21.91 2.67
N PRO A 10 1.79 22.82 1.88
CA PRO A 10 0.38 23.10 2.00
C PRO A 10 -0.49 21.96 1.42
N GLN A 11 0.10 20.83 1.03
CA GLN A 11 -0.58 19.66 0.47
C GLN A 11 0.10 18.33 0.90
N GLU A 12 0.43 18.12 2.19
CA GLU A 12 0.52 16.71 2.61
C GLU A 12 -0.85 16.08 2.37
N PRO A 13 -0.96 15.01 1.56
CA PRO A 13 -2.24 14.39 1.28
C PRO A 13 -2.81 13.91 2.60
N THR A 14 -3.89 14.53 3.06
CA THR A 14 -4.63 14.05 4.20
C THR A 14 -5.28 12.74 3.77
N PHE A 15 -4.68 11.63 4.21
CA PHE A 15 -5.27 10.31 4.03
C PHE A 15 -6.46 10.23 4.98
N ASP A 16 -7.65 10.55 4.49
CA ASP A 16 -8.88 10.28 5.22
C ASP A 16 -8.97 8.76 5.40
N PRO A 17 -8.79 8.23 6.63
CA PRO A 17 -8.83 6.80 6.83
C PRO A 17 -10.22 6.32 6.45
N LEU A 18 -10.28 5.25 5.65
CA LEU A 18 -11.54 4.58 5.35
C LEU A 18 -12.19 4.14 6.67
N PRO A 19 -13.53 4.13 6.76
CA PRO A 19 -14.23 3.65 7.94
C PRO A 19 -13.72 2.27 8.37
N ALA A 20 -13.73 2.00 9.68
CA ALA A 20 -13.23 0.73 10.21
C ALA A 20 -13.95 -0.46 9.53
N GLY A 21 -13.18 -1.27 8.79
CA GLY A 21 -13.70 -2.38 7.98
C GLY A 21 -13.73 -2.14 6.46
N GLU A 22 -13.37 -0.95 5.99
CA GLU A 22 -13.45 -0.57 4.56
C GLU A 22 -12.09 -0.39 3.86
N GLY A 23 -10.96 -0.45 4.58
CA GLY A 23 -9.62 -0.50 3.97
C GLY A 23 -8.46 -0.56 4.98
N LEU A 24 -7.22 -0.54 4.46
CA LEU A 24 -6.00 -0.57 5.26
C LEU A 24 -5.50 0.83 5.60
N SER A 25 -5.05 1.02 6.84
CA SER A 25 -4.44 2.28 7.28
C SER A 25 -2.92 2.26 7.09
N ILE A 26 -2.31 3.42 6.87
CA ILE A 26 -0.84 3.54 6.82
C ILE A 26 -0.25 3.13 8.18
N GLY A 27 0.81 2.30 8.15
CA GLY A 27 1.48 1.77 9.33
C GLY A 27 0.79 0.55 9.95
N GLU A 28 -0.40 0.18 9.46
CA GLU A 28 -1.02 -1.10 9.80
C GLU A 28 -0.22 -2.26 9.20
N THR A 29 -0.15 -3.38 9.92
CA THR A 29 0.43 -4.60 9.36
C THR A 29 -0.44 -5.08 8.20
N ALA A 30 0.18 -5.29 7.04
CA ALA A 30 -0.54 -5.79 5.87
C ALA A 30 -1.16 -7.18 6.16
N PRO A 31 -2.40 -7.45 5.71
CA PRO A 31 -3.03 -8.75 5.89
C PRO A 31 -2.24 -9.86 5.20
N ALA A 32 -2.15 -11.01 5.84
CA ALA A 32 -1.58 -12.20 5.22
C ALA A 32 -2.45 -12.64 4.02
N PHE A 33 -1.79 -13.00 2.92
CA PHE A 33 -2.41 -13.61 1.76
C PHE A 33 -1.48 -14.67 1.15
N SER A 34 -2.08 -15.56 0.35
CA SER A 34 -1.38 -16.60 -0.40
C SER A 34 -2.08 -16.77 -1.74
N LEU A 35 -1.39 -16.54 -2.85
CA LEU A 35 -1.95 -16.53 -4.19
C LEU A 35 -1.06 -17.32 -5.17
N PRO A 36 -1.63 -18.00 -6.17
CA PRO A 36 -0.86 -18.56 -7.27
C PRO A 36 -0.36 -17.44 -8.19
N ASP A 37 0.84 -17.61 -8.73
CA ASP A 37 1.33 -16.83 -9.86
C ASP A 37 0.80 -17.37 -11.21
N GLY A 38 1.29 -16.82 -12.32
CA GLY A 38 0.91 -17.24 -13.67
C GLY A 38 1.31 -18.68 -14.03
N ASP A 39 2.28 -19.26 -13.31
CA ASP A 39 2.74 -20.64 -13.47
C ASP A 39 2.08 -21.59 -12.44
N GLY A 40 1.25 -21.07 -11.55
CA GLY A 40 0.58 -21.80 -10.49
C GLY A 40 1.41 -22.02 -9.23
N ASN A 41 2.61 -21.42 -9.12
CA ASN A 41 3.38 -21.47 -7.88
C ASN A 41 2.72 -20.58 -6.83
N ILE A 42 2.66 -21.06 -5.59
CA ILE A 42 2.05 -20.30 -4.50
C ILE A 42 3.08 -19.33 -3.91
N HIS A 43 2.67 -18.07 -3.80
CA HIS A 43 3.42 -17.02 -3.13
C HIS A 43 2.60 -16.49 -1.97
N SER A 44 3.23 -16.37 -0.80
CA SER A 44 2.68 -15.71 0.38
C SER A 44 3.34 -14.35 0.61
N LEU A 45 2.68 -13.48 1.38
CA LEU A 45 3.31 -12.20 1.75
C LEU A 45 4.61 -12.38 2.53
N ASP A 46 4.67 -13.40 3.40
CA ASP A 46 5.81 -13.67 4.27
C ASP A 46 7.08 -14.07 3.48
N ASP A 47 6.93 -14.63 2.28
CA ASP A 47 8.04 -14.95 1.37
C ASP A 47 8.84 -13.70 0.93
N TYR A 48 8.27 -12.51 1.12
CA TYR A 48 8.87 -11.22 0.80
C TYR A 48 9.37 -10.44 2.02
N THR A 49 9.46 -11.07 3.19
CA THR A 49 9.96 -10.42 4.42
C THR A 49 11.30 -9.72 4.19
N GLY A 50 11.40 -8.47 4.65
CA GLY A 50 12.59 -7.63 4.51
C GLY A 50 12.75 -6.96 3.14
N LYS A 51 11.77 -7.12 2.24
CA LYS A 51 11.71 -6.42 0.94
C LYS A 51 10.57 -5.39 0.96
N VAL A 52 10.75 -4.29 0.24
CA VAL A 52 9.65 -3.37 -0.07
C VAL A 52 8.84 -3.98 -1.21
N VAL A 53 7.53 -4.15 -1.02
CA VAL A 53 6.62 -4.78 -1.97
C VAL A 53 5.51 -3.82 -2.33
N VAL A 54 5.11 -3.79 -3.60
CA VAL A 54 3.95 -3.04 -4.11
C VAL A 54 2.93 -4.04 -4.65
N LEU A 55 1.69 -3.98 -4.17
CA LEU A 55 0.58 -4.78 -4.69
C LEU A 55 -0.19 -3.97 -5.75
N ALA A 56 -0.33 -4.54 -6.95
CA ALA A 56 -1.16 -3.99 -8.02
C ALA A 56 -2.38 -4.89 -8.24
N PHE A 57 -3.57 -4.38 -7.98
CA PHE A 57 -4.84 -5.06 -8.27
C PHE A 57 -5.39 -4.57 -9.61
N TYR A 58 -5.68 -5.47 -10.54
CA TYR A 58 -6.25 -5.15 -11.84
C TYR A 58 -7.23 -6.23 -12.29
N ALA A 59 -8.21 -5.84 -13.11
CA ALA A 59 -9.15 -6.74 -13.75
C ALA A 59 -8.99 -6.65 -15.26
N THR A 60 -8.76 -7.77 -15.93
CA THR A 60 -8.86 -7.87 -17.37
C THR A 60 -10.33 -8.16 -17.69
N GLY A 61 -11.12 -7.13 -17.97
CA GLY A 61 -12.54 -7.30 -18.29
C GLY A 61 -12.74 -8.40 -19.33
N GLY A 62 -13.72 -9.28 -19.10
CA GLY A 62 -14.13 -10.32 -20.04
C GLY A 62 -14.94 -9.76 -21.21
#